data_AF-A0A2N2L0R5-F1
#
_entry.id   AF-A0A2N2L0R5-F1
#
_cell.length_a   1.000
_cell.length_b   1.000
_cell.length_c   1.000
_cell.angle_alpha   90.00
_cell.angle_beta   90.00
_cell.angle_gamma   90.00
#
_symmetry.space_group_name_H-M   'P 1'
#
loop_
_entity.id
_entity.type
_entity.pdbx_description
1 polymer ?
#
loop_
_entity_poly.entity_id
_entity_poly.type
_entity_poly.pdbx_seq_one_letter_code
_entity_poly.pdbx_strand_id
1 'polypeptide(L)'
;QVKEKVYSIEQIDSQVIKPVFEYLENCGEDYAILVLPDHPTPIQIRTHSAEPVPFALYRKGDSAGRTARYTESEAKAVKSDKVTISSFERSFMFNKPHNIEV
;
A
#
# COMPACT_ATOMS: atom_id res chain seq x y z
N GLN A 1 10.11 9.67 15.85
CA GLN A 1 9.53 8.38 15.46
C GLN A 1 8.56 8.47 14.28
N VAL A 2 7.67 9.49 14.22
CA VAL A 2 6.78 9.69 13.05
C VAL A 2 7.56 9.77 11.74
N LYS A 3 8.59 10.62 11.67
CA LYS A 3 9.40 10.82 10.45
C LYS A 3 10.14 9.55 10.03
N GLU A 4 10.59 8.77 11.00
CA GLU A 4 11.35 7.54 10.80
C GLU A 4 10.44 6.42 10.30
N LYS A 5 9.22 6.31 10.85
CA LYS A 5 8.20 5.36 10.36
C LYS A 5 7.75 5.73 8.94
N VAL A 6 7.53 7.02 8.67
CA VAL A 6 7.26 7.54 7.31
C VAL A 6 8.40 7.17 6.36
N TYR A 7 9.65 7.48 6.72
CA TYR A 7 10.82 7.17 5.91
C TYR A 7 10.93 5.66 5.64
N SER A 8 10.74 4.80 6.64
CA SER A 8 10.76 3.35 6.45
C SER A 8 9.71 2.87 5.45
N ILE A 9 8.49 3.43 5.48
CA ILE A 9 7.44 3.10 4.51
C ILE A 9 7.86 3.52 3.09
N GLU A 10 8.42 4.73 2.94
CA GLU A 10 8.93 5.23 1.65
C GLU A 10 10.10 4.38 1.11
N GLN A 11 10.96 3.85 1.99
CA GLN A 11 12.03 2.94 1.59
C GLN A 11 11.49 1.59 1.14
N ILE A 12 10.48 1.03 1.82
CA ILE A 12 9.84 -0.23 1.39
C ILE A 12 9.19 -0.05 0.01
N ASP A 13 8.47 1.05 -0.19
CA ASP A 13 7.83 1.36 -1.47
C ASP A 13 8.85 1.42 -2.61
N SER A 14 9.90 2.22 -2.43
CA SER A 14 10.89 2.47 -3.48
C SER A 14 11.87 1.32 -3.72
N GLN A 15 12.29 0.59 -2.67
CA GLN A 15 13.33 -0.44 -2.77
C GLN A 15 12.79 -1.87 -2.93
N VAL A 16 11.54 -2.12 -2.52
CA VAL A 16 10.95 -3.47 -2.55
C VAL A 16 9.77 -3.52 -3.49
N ILE A 17 8.75 -2.70 -3.24
CA ILE A 17 7.48 -2.82 -3.98
C ILE A 17 7.68 -2.46 -5.45
N LYS A 18 8.30 -1.30 -5.73
CA LYS A 18 8.52 -0.85 -7.11
C LYS A 18 9.37 -1.82 -7.95
N PRO A 19 10.56 -2.29 -7.52
CA PRO A 19 11.36 -3.22 -8.32
C PRO A 19 10.65 -4.56 -8.58
N VAL A 20 9.92 -5.08 -7.59
CA VAL A 20 9.14 -6.33 -7.75
C VAL A 20 8.00 -6.12 -8.75
N PHE A 21 7.29 -5.01 -8.65
CA PHE A 21 6.21 -4.67 -9.58
C PHE A 21 6.73 -4.54 -11.02
N GLU A 22 7.81 -3.77 -11.22
CA GLU A 22 8.44 -3.59 -12.53
C GLU A 22 8.92 -4.92 -13.13
N TYR A 23 9.45 -5.83 -12.31
CA TYR A 23 9.81 -7.17 -12.78
C TYR A 23 8.58 -7.97 -13.25
N LEU A 24 7.51 -7.97 -12.45
CA LEU A 24 6.27 -8.71 -12.76
C LEU A 24 5.56 -8.20 -14.01
N GLU A 25 5.54 -6.89 -14.23
CA GLU A 25 5.01 -6.28 -15.47
C GLU A 25 5.79 -6.75 -16.71
N ASN A 26 7.10 -6.96 -16.58
CA ASN A 26 7.98 -7.31 -17.70
C ASN A 26 8.22 -8.82 -17.88
N CYS A 27 7.85 -9.68 -16.92
CA CYS A 27 8.13 -11.11 -16.99
C CYS A 27 7.23 -11.87 -17.98
N GLY A 28 6.13 -11.25 -18.43
CA GLY A 28 5.21 -11.84 -19.41
C GLY A 28 4.19 -12.82 -18.82
N GLU A 29 4.30 -13.18 -17.54
CA GLU A 29 3.36 -14.09 -16.85
C GLU A 29 2.17 -13.35 -16.23
N ASP A 30 1.11 -14.08 -15.90
CA ASP A 30 0.01 -13.57 -15.08
C ASP A 30 0.42 -13.56 -13.61
N TYR A 31 0.07 -12.49 -12.87
CA TYR A 31 0.40 -12.36 -11.46
C TYR A 31 -0.70 -11.66 -10.66
N ALA A 32 -0.62 -11.84 -9.35
CA ALA A 32 -1.35 -11.06 -8.37
C ALA A 32 -0.38 -10.62 -7.27
N ILE A 33 -0.58 -9.41 -6.75
CA ILE A 33 0.23 -8.78 -5.71
C ILE A 33 -0.70 -8.49 -4.54
N LEU A 34 -0.31 -8.93 -3.35
CA LEU A 34 -0.97 -8.61 -2.09
C LEU A 34 0.03 -7.89 -1.18
N VAL A 35 -0.30 -6.68 -0.75
CA VAL A 35 0.50 -5.88 0.19
C VAL A 35 -0.30 -5.66 1.46
N LEU A 36 0.26 -6.02 2.61
CA LEU A 36 -0.32 -5.80 3.94
C LEU A 36 0.79 -5.80 5.01
N PRO A 37 0.64 -5.05 6.12
CA PRO A 37 1.49 -5.22 7.28
C PRO A 37 1.03 -6.42 8.10
N ASP A 38 1.92 -6.97 8.94
CA ASP A 38 1.62 -8.14 9.78
C ASP A 38 0.61 -7.81 10.90
N HIS A 39 0.86 -6.72 11.64
CA HIS A 39 -0.03 -6.24 12.70
C HIS A 39 0.10 -4.71 12.89
N PRO A 40 -0.94 -4.02 13.40
CA PRO A 40 -0.85 -2.60 13.68
C PRO A 40 0.08 -2.32 14.85
N THR A 41 0.99 -1.36 14.69
CA THR A 41 1.87 -0.83 15.75
C THR A 41 1.74 0.70 15.82
N PRO A 42 0.65 1.23 16.40
CA PRO A 42 0.46 2.68 16.50
C PRO A 42 1.57 3.29 17.37
N ILE A 43 2.14 4.41 16.91
CA ILE A 43 3.23 5.08 17.63
C ILE A 43 2.79 5.48 19.05
N GLN A 44 1.51 5.79 19.25
CA GLN A 44 0.99 6.22 20.55
C GLN A 44 1.08 5.13 21.63
N ILE A 45 0.83 3.86 21.27
CA ILE A 45 0.82 2.75 22.21
C ILE A 45 2.11 1.92 22.20
N ARG A 46 2.90 2.00 21.11
CA ARG A 46 4.18 1.28 20.93
C ARG A 46 4.09 -0.24 21.14
N THR A 47 2.89 -0.79 21.05
CA THR A 47 2.56 -2.20 21.20
C THR A 47 1.60 -2.61 20.09
N HIS A 48 1.43 -3.92 19.90
CA HIS A 48 0.53 -4.44 18.88
C HIS A 48 -0.92 -4.14 19.29
N SER A 49 -1.72 -3.69 18.33
CA SER A 49 -3.18 -3.58 18.47
C SER A 49 -3.87 -4.76 17.76
N ALA A 50 -5.09 -5.08 18.18
CA ALA A 50 -5.96 -6.03 17.48
C ALA A 50 -6.78 -5.39 16.36
N GLU A 51 -6.56 -4.09 16.09
CA GLU A 51 -7.20 -3.39 14.98
C GLU A 51 -6.89 -4.07 13.63
N PRO A 52 -7.84 -4.06 12.67
CA PRO A 52 -7.59 -4.60 11.34
C PRO A 52 -6.51 -3.79 10.63
N VAL A 53 -5.70 -4.48 9.83
CA VAL A 53 -4.66 -3.87 8.99
C VAL A 53 -5.18 -3.53 7.60
N PRO A 54 -4.71 -2.43 6.97
CA PRO A 54 -5.00 -2.18 5.57
C PRO A 54 -4.31 -3.23 4.70
N PHE A 55 -4.96 -3.67 3.63
CA PHE A 55 -4.33 -4.48 2.60
C PHE A 55 -4.70 -3.97 1.20
N ALA A 56 -3.84 -4.24 0.24
CA ALA A 56 -4.04 -3.94 -1.16
C ALA A 56 -3.85 -5.20 -2.00
N LEU A 57 -4.82 -5.48 -2.88
CA LEU A 57 -4.77 -6.61 -3.81
C LEU A 57 -4.82 -6.09 -5.24
N TYR A 58 -3.82 -6.47 -6.04
CA TYR A 58 -3.73 -6.19 -7.46
C TYR A 58 -3.64 -7.50 -8.23
N ARG A 59 -4.28 -7.59 -9.39
CA ARG A 59 -4.12 -8.71 -10.32
C ARG A 59 -3.91 -8.15 -11.72
N LYS A 60 -2.98 -8.73 -12.48
CA LYS A 60 -2.74 -8.34 -13.87
C LYS A 60 -4.05 -8.40 -14.67
N GLY A 61 -4.34 -7.34 -15.42
CA GLY A 61 -5.58 -7.20 -16.19
C GLY A 61 -6.81 -6.75 -15.38
N ASP A 62 -6.69 -6.54 -14.07
CA ASP A 62 -7.75 -5.92 -13.28
C ASP A 62 -7.85 -4.44 -13.65
N SER A 63 -8.99 -4.07 -14.24
CA SER A 63 -9.32 -2.73 -14.70
C SER A 63 -10.34 -2.05 -13.79
N ALA A 64 -10.52 -2.57 -12.56
CA ALA A 64 -11.42 -1.98 -11.58
C ALA A 64 -11.00 -0.55 -11.27
N GLY A 65 -11.56 0.45 -11.96
CA GLY A 65 -11.20 1.87 -11.93
C GLY A 65 -11.49 2.57 -10.60
N ARG A 66 -10.94 2.06 -9.51
CA ARG A 66 -10.98 2.64 -8.17
C ARG A 66 -9.57 3.00 -7.76
N THR A 67 -9.24 4.27 -7.89
CA THR A 67 -8.02 4.84 -7.30
C THR A 67 -8.30 5.14 -5.83
N ALA A 68 -7.66 4.39 -4.94
CA ALA A 68 -7.66 4.64 -3.50
C ALA A 68 -6.22 4.78 -3.00
N ARG A 69 -6.00 5.67 -2.03
CA ARG A 69 -4.73 5.78 -1.31
C ARG A 69 -4.63 4.63 -0.31
N TYR A 70 -3.41 4.13 -0.15
CA TYR A 70 -3.11 3.12 0.85
C TYR A 70 -2.97 3.77 2.23
N THR A 71 -4.09 3.96 2.92
CA THR A 71 -4.16 4.46 4.30
C THR A 71 -5.21 3.70 5.10
N GLU A 72 -5.06 3.66 6.41
CA GLU A 72 -6.01 3.04 7.35
C GLU A 72 -7.42 3.65 7.21
N SER A 73 -7.49 4.96 7.04
CA SER A 73 -8.74 5.71 6.88
C SER A 73 -9.47 5.36 5.58
N GLU A 74 -8.75 5.23 4.45
CA GLU A 74 -9.38 4.81 3.19
C GLU A 74 -9.72 3.32 3.21
N ALA A 75 -8.88 2.47 3.80
CA ALA A 75 -9.18 1.05 3.97
C ALA A 75 -10.47 0.81 4.78
N LYS A 76 -10.71 1.61 5.84
CA LYS A 76 -11.97 1.57 6.61
C LYS A 76 -13.18 2.07 5.81
N ALA A 77 -12.98 2.99 4.87
CA ALA A 77 -14.06 3.56 4.07
C ALA A 77 -14.52 2.66 2.91
N VAL A 78 -13.64 1.78 2.41
CA VAL A 78 -13.96 0.84 1.33
C VAL A 78 -14.76 -0.34 1.89
N LYS A 79 -16.07 -0.39 1.61
CA LYS A 79 -16.99 -1.49 2.00
C LYS A 79 -16.77 -2.83 1.26
N SER A 80 -15.74 -2.93 0.42
CA SER A 80 -15.49 -4.06 -0.46
C SER A 80 -14.13 -4.67 -0.09
N ASP A 81 -14.05 -6.01 -0.05
CA ASP A 81 -12.82 -6.81 0.21
C ASP A 81 -11.69 -6.63 -0.83
N LYS A 82 -11.73 -5.54 -1.59
CA LYS A 82 -10.86 -5.22 -2.71
C LYS A 82 -10.60 -3.73 -2.69
N VAL A 83 -9.55 -3.33 -1.98
CA VAL A 83 -8.82 -2.12 -2.34
C VAL A 83 -7.97 -2.51 -3.53
N THR A 84 -8.57 -2.41 -4.73
CA THR A 84 -7.80 -2.51 -5.97
C THR A 84 -6.98 -1.24 -6.06
N ILE A 85 -5.66 -1.34 -5.97
CA ILE A 85 -4.78 -0.26 -6.38
C ILE A 85 -4.84 -0.25 -7.90
N SER A 86 -5.86 0.39 -8.48
CA SER A 86 -6.06 0.45 -9.93
C SER A 86 -5.16 1.48 -10.60
N SER A 87 -4.15 1.94 -9.88
CA SER A 87 -3.19 2.90 -10.39
C SER A 87 -1.89 2.72 -9.62
N PHE A 88 -1.15 1.67 -10.01
CA PHE A 88 0.30 1.72 -9.99
C PHE A 88 0.82 2.60 -11.15
N GLU A 89 0.06 3.63 -11.56
CA GLU A 89 0.55 4.58 -12.57
C GLU A 89 1.70 5.38 -11.95
N ARG A 90 2.93 4.96 -12.24
CA ARG A 90 4.19 5.73 -12.34
C ARG A 90 4.57 6.71 -11.23
N SER A 91 3.76 6.82 -10.18
CA SER A 91 3.65 7.97 -9.30
C SER A 91 2.90 7.60 -8.01
N PHE A 92 3.09 6.38 -7.50
CA PHE A 92 2.93 6.18 -6.07
C PHE A 92 3.95 7.11 -5.39
N MET A 93 3.45 8.19 -4.78
CA MET A 93 4.20 9.24 -4.06
C MET A 93 5.08 10.25 -4.83
N PHE A 94 4.98 10.46 -6.15
CA PHE A 94 5.96 11.36 -6.80
C PHE A 94 5.78 12.88 -6.63
N ASN A 95 4.65 13.44 -6.14
CA ASN A 95 4.61 14.91 -5.93
C ASN A 95 3.46 15.56 -5.13
N LYS A 96 3.01 15.03 -3.97
CA LYS A 96 2.25 15.88 -3.03
C LYS A 96 2.54 15.53 -1.57
N PRO A 97 2.55 16.52 -0.66
CA PRO A 97 2.81 16.29 0.76
C PRO A 97 1.79 15.31 1.30
N HIS A 98 2.24 14.11 1.64
CA HIS A 98 1.39 13.07 2.21
C HIS A 98 1.42 13.21 3.73
N ASN A 99 0.26 13.60 4.30
CA ASN A 99 -0.02 13.31 5.70
C ASN A 99 -0.21 11.80 5.81
N ILE A 100 0.87 11.09 6.10
CA ILE A 100 0.81 9.71 6.56
C ILE A 100 0.39 9.78 8.03
N GLU A 101 -0.79 9.27 8.35
CA GLU A 101 -1.21 9.05 9.74
C GLU A 101 -0.47 7.80 10.24
N VAL A 102 0.46 7.95 11.18
CA VAL A 102 1.33 6.87 11.71
C VAL A 102 1.17 6.64 13.20
#